data_AF-A0A3A5UVK1-F1
#
_entry.id   AF-A0A3A5UVK1-F1
#
_cell.length_a   1.000
_cell.length_b   1.000
_cell.length_c   1.000
_cell.angle_alpha   90.00
_cell.angle_beta   90.00
_cell.angle_gamma   90.00
#
_symmetry.space_group_name_H-M   'P 1'
#
loop_
_entity.id
_entity.type
_entity.pdbx_description
1 polymer ?
#
loop_
_entity_poly.entity_id
_entity_poly.type
_entity_poly.pdbx_seq_one_letter_code
_entity_poly.pdbx_strand_id
1 'polypeptide(L)'
;VEGTKHGLNVGDFQALARVVREPHHEFIRHLYPECFHDVEEGEDKVDVPTWEEVMLEHRLTDFEERLPKTTRNDLARRLSAFSSGVNQLLFSNGVPIDIDSFVEPAIPGKIPLNIVYLNTIQDEAQKQYFVQELSRELYDWMLTQQPADGELKLLFFMDEVAPYLPPYPRNPPAKDLIKLIFKQARKYGVACVLATQNVSDVDYKILAQANTTFIGRFTQPQDIDKV
;
A
#
# COMPACT_ATOMS: atom_id res chain seq x y z
N VAL A 1 -9.91 -11.39 0.56
CA VAL A 1 -11.21 -11.44 1.30
C VAL A 1 -11.73 -12.86 1.41
N GLU A 2 -12.07 -13.53 0.30
CA GLU A 2 -12.58 -14.92 0.37
C GLU A 2 -11.56 -15.92 0.94
N GLY A 3 -10.27 -15.82 0.58
CA GLY A 3 -9.23 -16.71 1.13
C GLY A 3 -9.11 -16.57 2.66
N THR A 4 -8.96 -15.35 3.16
CA THR A 4 -8.90 -15.07 4.61
C THR A 4 -10.16 -15.51 5.35
N LYS A 5 -11.34 -15.31 4.75
CA LYS A 5 -12.62 -15.72 5.33
C LYS A 5 -12.74 -17.22 5.50
N HIS A 6 -12.14 -17.99 4.58
CA HIS A 6 -12.19 -19.45 4.59
C HIS A 6 -10.96 -20.09 5.24
N GLY A 7 -10.04 -19.31 5.83
CA GLY A 7 -8.88 -19.84 6.55
C GLY A 7 -7.69 -20.23 5.65
N LEU A 8 -7.73 -19.92 4.35
CA LEU A 8 -6.60 -20.14 3.46
C LEU A 8 -5.40 -19.31 3.90
N ASN A 9 -4.23 -19.95 3.93
CA ASN A 9 -2.99 -19.25 4.23
C ASN A 9 -2.60 -18.35 3.05
N VAL A 10 -2.83 -17.05 3.23
CA VAL A 10 -2.42 -15.97 2.33
C VAL A 10 -1.60 -14.92 3.06
N GLY A 11 -0.90 -15.33 4.14
CA GLY A 11 -0.16 -14.44 5.03
C GLY A 11 1.16 -13.94 4.46
N ASP A 12 1.69 -14.58 3.41
CA ASP A 12 2.90 -14.18 2.73
C ASP A 12 2.71 -14.12 1.20
N PHE A 13 3.61 -13.41 0.52
CA PHE A 13 3.55 -13.20 -0.92
C PHE A 13 3.64 -14.48 -1.75
N GLN A 14 4.34 -15.51 -1.27
CA GLN A 14 4.51 -16.76 -1.99
C GLN A 14 3.26 -17.64 -1.90
N ALA A 15 2.66 -17.70 -0.71
CA ALA A 15 1.38 -18.36 -0.48
C ALA A 15 0.25 -17.65 -1.25
N LEU A 16 0.18 -16.32 -1.16
CA LEU A 16 -0.78 -15.52 -1.93
C LEU A 16 -0.60 -15.69 -3.45
N ALA A 17 0.64 -15.70 -3.94
CA ALA A 17 0.92 -15.94 -5.36
C ALA A 17 0.40 -17.30 -5.85
N ARG A 18 0.50 -18.34 -5.02
CA ARG A 18 -0.01 -19.68 -5.33
C ARG A 18 -1.52 -19.68 -5.45
N VAL A 19 -2.22 -19.12 -4.45
CA VAL A 19 -3.69 -19.00 -4.45
C VAL A 19 -4.19 -18.17 -5.62
N VAL A 20 -3.52 -17.07 -5.98
CA VAL A 20 -3.92 -16.27 -7.16
C VAL A 20 -3.73 -17.05 -8.45
N ARG A 21 -2.64 -17.83 -8.57
CA ARG A 21 -2.34 -18.60 -9.78
C ARG A 21 -3.36 -19.71 -10.02
N GLU A 22 -3.72 -20.45 -8.97
CA GLU A 22 -4.59 -21.62 -9.07
C GLU A 22 -5.64 -21.62 -7.93
N PRO A 23 -6.60 -20.68 -7.95
CA PRO A 23 -7.51 -20.49 -6.83
C PRO A 23 -8.43 -21.70 -6.64
N HIS A 24 -8.95 -22.31 -7.71
CA HIS A 24 -9.81 -23.49 -7.57
C HIS A 24 -9.06 -24.64 -6.89
N HIS A 25 -7.83 -24.91 -7.34
CA HIS A 25 -7.01 -25.97 -6.76
C HIS A 25 -6.71 -25.71 -5.28
N GLU A 26 -6.25 -24.50 -4.94
CA GLU A 26 -5.88 -24.16 -3.56
C GLU A 26 -7.10 -24.13 -2.62
N PHE A 27 -8.25 -23.63 -3.06
CA PHE A 27 -9.48 -23.67 -2.26
C PHE A 27 -10.00 -25.10 -2.06
N ILE A 28 -10.05 -25.92 -3.13
CA ILE A 28 -10.48 -27.32 -3.01
C ILE A 28 -9.55 -28.08 -2.07
N ARG A 29 -8.23 -27.91 -2.22
CA ARG A 29 -7.24 -28.55 -1.34
C ARG A 29 -7.36 -28.12 0.12
N HIS A 30 -7.76 -26.88 0.38
CA HIS A 30 -7.95 -26.37 1.73
C HIS A 30 -9.26 -26.85 2.37
N LEU A 31 -10.35 -26.89 1.59
CA LEU A 31 -11.68 -27.22 2.09
C LEU A 31 -11.94 -28.74 2.14
N TYR A 32 -11.29 -29.51 1.27
CA TYR A 32 -11.40 -30.97 1.14
C TYR A 32 -10.03 -31.64 1.19
N PRO A 33 -9.26 -31.49 2.29
CA PRO A 33 -7.91 -32.05 2.40
C PRO A 33 -7.88 -33.57 2.23
N GLU A 34 -8.94 -34.27 2.65
CA GLU A 34 -9.10 -35.73 2.56
C GLU A 34 -8.99 -36.28 1.14
N CYS A 35 -9.39 -35.51 0.11
CA CYS A 35 -9.27 -35.92 -1.28
C CYS A 35 -7.81 -36.00 -1.78
N PHE A 36 -6.87 -35.42 -1.03
CA PHE A 36 -5.45 -35.29 -1.39
C PHE A 36 -4.50 -36.13 -0.53
N HIS A 37 -5.02 -36.95 0.38
CA HIS A 37 -4.21 -37.88 1.16
C HIS A 37 -3.97 -39.18 0.38
N ASP A 38 -2.82 -39.81 0.63
CA ASP A 38 -2.55 -41.16 0.12
C ASP A 38 -3.39 -42.16 0.94
N VAL A 39 -4.16 -43.00 0.25
CA VAL A 39 -4.99 -44.05 0.87
C VAL A 39 -4.15 -45.30 1.13
N GLU A 40 -4.39 -45.95 2.28
CA GLU A 40 -3.78 -47.24 2.59
C GLU A 40 -4.28 -48.34 1.64
N GLU A 41 -3.50 -49.42 1.48
CA GLU A 41 -3.88 -50.53 0.59
C GLU A 41 -5.25 -51.13 0.98
N GLY A 42 -6.26 -50.89 0.15
CA GLY A 42 -7.62 -51.42 0.32
C GLY A 42 -8.70 -50.38 0.63
N GLU A 43 -8.35 -49.10 0.78
CA GLU A 43 -9.32 -48.00 0.94
C GLU A 43 -9.62 -47.28 -0.38
N ASP A 44 -10.89 -46.88 -0.55
CA ASP A 44 -11.33 -46.10 -1.72
C ASP A 44 -10.90 -44.64 -1.58
N LYS A 45 -10.31 -44.08 -2.64
CA LYS A 45 -9.93 -42.67 -2.69
C LYS A 45 -11.18 -41.79 -2.79
N VAL A 46 -11.29 -40.77 -1.93
CA VAL A 46 -12.37 -39.80 -1.99
C VAL A 46 -12.25 -38.97 -3.27
N ASP A 47 -13.33 -38.92 -4.05
CA ASP A 47 -13.39 -38.11 -5.27
C ASP A 47 -13.25 -36.62 -4.95
N VAL A 48 -12.50 -35.91 -5.79
CA VAL A 48 -12.32 -34.46 -5.67
C VAL A 48 -13.58 -33.78 -6.21
N PRO A 49 -14.26 -32.91 -5.44
CA PRO A 49 -15.44 -32.21 -5.92
C PRO A 49 -15.10 -31.25 -7.06
N THR A 50 -16.06 -31.03 -7.96
CA THR A 50 -15.96 -30.01 -8.99
C THR A 50 -15.99 -28.61 -8.38
N TRP A 51 -15.44 -27.64 -9.10
CA TRP A 51 -15.48 -26.26 -8.61
C TRP A 51 -16.91 -25.72 -8.46
N GLU A 52 -17.85 -26.16 -9.30
CA GLU A 52 -19.26 -25.78 -9.22
C GLU A 52 -19.90 -26.24 -7.89
N GLU A 53 -19.62 -27.47 -7.46
CA GLU A 53 -20.09 -28.01 -6.17
C GLU A 53 -19.51 -27.20 -5.01
N VAL A 54 -18.20 -26.94 -5.03
CA VAL A 54 -17.52 -26.15 -3.98
C VAL A 54 -18.04 -24.71 -3.91
N MET A 55 -18.34 -24.08 -5.05
CA MET A 55 -18.96 -22.75 -5.09
C MET A 55 -20.32 -22.73 -4.41
N LEU A 56 -21.17 -23.71 -4.71
CA LEU A 56 -22.51 -23.80 -4.13
C LEU A 56 -22.46 -24.04 -2.62
N GLU A 57 -21.63 -24.97 -2.18
CA GLU A 57 -21.53 -25.36 -0.77
C GLU A 57 -20.95 -24.25 0.11
N HIS A 58 -19.87 -23.61 -0.34
CA HIS A 58 -19.16 -22.59 0.44
C HIS A 58 -19.55 -21.15 0.08
N ARG A 59 -20.50 -20.97 -0.83
CA ARG A 59 -20.94 -19.65 -1.34
C ARG A 59 -19.78 -18.83 -1.89
N LEU A 60 -18.89 -19.49 -2.63
CA LEU A 60 -17.75 -18.87 -3.30
C LEU A 60 -18.17 -18.35 -4.68
N THR A 61 -17.36 -17.45 -5.23
CA THR A 61 -17.56 -16.88 -6.56
C THR A 61 -16.78 -17.62 -7.63
N ASP A 62 -17.23 -17.56 -8.88
CA ASP A 62 -16.39 -17.97 -10.01
C ASP A 62 -15.21 -17.02 -10.17
N PHE A 63 -14.00 -17.52 -9.95
CA PHE A 63 -12.80 -16.72 -10.05
C PHE A 63 -12.36 -16.50 -11.50
N GLU A 64 -12.73 -17.37 -12.45
CA GLU A 64 -12.42 -17.20 -13.87
C GLU A 64 -13.24 -16.06 -14.49
N GLU A 65 -14.50 -15.91 -14.07
CA GLU A 65 -15.33 -14.77 -14.47
C GLU A 65 -14.81 -13.44 -13.91
N ARG A 66 -14.22 -13.45 -12.71
CA ARG A 66 -13.73 -12.25 -12.03
C ARG A 66 -12.35 -11.82 -12.52
N LEU A 67 -11.46 -12.78 -12.77
CA LEU A 67 -10.07 -12.50 -13.13
C LEU A 67 -9.55 -13.57 -14.11
N PRO A 68 -9.36 -13.22 -15.40
CA PRO A 68 -8.88 -14.16 -16.40
C PRO A 68 -7.55 -14.80 -16.03
N LYS A 69 -7.34 -16.06 -16.45
CA LYS A 69 -6.11 -16.82 -16.21
C LYS A 69 -4.82 -16.08 -16.56
N THR A 70 -4.80 -15.33 -17.67
CA THR A 70 -3.63 -14.54 -18.08
C THR A 70 -3.28 -13.45 -17.06
N THR A 71 -4.29 -12.71 -16.58
CA THR A 71 -4.13 -11.68 -15.55
C THR A 71 -3.73 -12.28 -14.21
N ARG A 72 -4.32 -13.42 -13.83
CA ARG A 72 -3.94 -14.18 -12.63
C ARG A 72 -2.48 -14.60 -12.66
N ASN A 73 -2.01 -15.13 -13.80
CA ASN A 73 -0.62 -15.53 -13.97
C ASN A 73 0.36 -14.35 -13.88
N ASP A 74 0.02 -13.21 -14.48
CA ASP A 74 0.85 -12.01 -14.37
C ASP A 74 0.90 -11.49 -12.92
N LEU A 75 -0.25 -11.42 -12.25
CA LEU A 75 -0.34 -11.02 -10.85
C LEU A 75 0.45 -11.97 -9.93
N ALA A 76 0.26 -13.29 -10.08
CA ALA A 76 1.00 -14.29 -9.31
C ALA A 76 2.51 -14.19 -9.52
N ARG A 77 2.97 -13.89 -10.75
CA ARG A 77 4.38 -13.66 -11.04
C ARG A 77 4.90 -12.41 -10.33
N ARG A 78 4.16 -11.30 -10.37
CA ARG A 78 4.53 -10.07 -9.64
C ARG A 78 4.58 -10.30 -8.13
N LEU A 79 3.58 -10.98 -7.57
CA LEU A 79 3.55 -11.37 -6.15
C LEU A 79 4.77 -12.22 -5.76
N SER A 80 5.12 -13.21 -6.58
CA SER A 80 6.31 -14.05 -6.35
C SER A 80 7.62 -13.24 -6.43
N ALA A 81 7.66 -12.16 -7.20
CA ALA A 81 8.84 -11.28 -7.26
C ALA A 81 9.04 -10.50 -5.94
N PHE A 82 7.98 -10.26 -5.16
CA PHE A 82 8.09 -9.63 -3.84
C PHE A 82 8.63 -10.57 -2.76
N SER A 83 8.55 -11.89 -2.96
CA SER A 83 9.13 -12.88 -2.04
C SER A 83 10.59 -13.22 -2.36
N SER A 84 11.30 -12.39 -3.14
CA SER A 84 12.71 -12.62 -3.47
C SER A 84 13.53 -11.33 -3.54
N GLY A 85 14.84 -11.45 -3.34
CA GLY A 85 15.81 -10.37 -3.50
C GLY A 85 15.59 -9.20 -2.53
N VAL A 86 15.88 -7.98 -3.00
CA VAL A 86 15.74 -6.74 -2.21
C VAL A 86 14.29 -6.46 -1.82
N ASN A 87 13.32 -6.88 -2.63
CA ASN A 87 11.89 -6.69 -2.33
C ASN A 87 11.45 -7.50 -1.10
N GLN A 88 12.00 -8.70 -0.90
CA GLN A 88 11.68 -9.50 0.29
C GLN A 88 12.14 -8.81 1.58
N LEU A 89 13.29 -8.12 1.54
CA LEU A 89 13.79 -7.36 2.69
C LEU A 89 12.90 -6.16 3.01
N LEU A 90 12.37 -5.50 1.98
CA LEU A 90 11.47 -4.36 2.16
C LEU A 90 10.06 -4.75 2.63
N PHE A 91 9.54 -5.90 2.18
CA PHE A 91 8.11 -6.21 2.34
C PHE A 91 7.78 -7.48 3.10
N SER A 92 8.74 -8.37 3.36
CA SER A 92 8.47 -9.65 4.06
C SER A 92 9.16 -9.76 5.41
N ASN A 93 10.36 -9.20 5.56
CA ASN A 93 11.16 -9.33 6.78
C ASN A 93 11.26 -8.03 7.60
N GLY A 94 10.63 -6.94 7.14
CA GLY A 94 10.62 -5.65 7.83
C GLY A 94 9.57 -5.59 8.94
N VAL A 95 9.77 -4.65 9.88
CA VAL A 95 8.70 -4.25 10.80
C VAL A 95 7.67 -3.45 10.00
N PRO A 96 6.37 -3.78 10.06
CA PRO A 96 5.33 -2.99 9.41
C PRO A 96 5.40 -1.52 9.83
N ILE A 97 5.06 -0.62 8.92
CA ILE A 97 4.95 0.81 9.26
C ILE A 97 3.81 0.95 10.27
N ASP A 98 4.12 1.54 11.42
CA ASP A 98 3.15 1.83 12.47
C ASP A 98 3.25 3.31 12.85
N ILE A 99 2.21 4.06 12.53
CA ILE A 99 2.16 5.49 12.80
C ILE A 99 1.95 5.77 14.30
N ASP A 100 1.32 4.85 15.05
CA ASP A 100 1.17 5.01 16.51
C ASP A 100 2.55 4.99 17.18
N SER A 101 3.41 4.05 16.78
CA SER A 101 4.82 4.02 17.19
C SER A 101 5.59 5.31 16.84
N PHE A 102 5.22 5.99 15.74
CA PHE A 102 5.89 7.24 15.35
C PHE A 102 5.45 8.44 16.20
N VAL A 103 4.19 8.50 16.62
CA VAL A 103 3.69 9.61 17.44
C VAL A 103 3.98 9.41 18.92
N GLU A 104 4.38 8.22 19.36
CA GLU A 104 4.76 7.95 20.73
C GLU A 104 6.12 8.60 21.11
N PRO A 105 6.17 9.43 22.15
CA PRO A 105 7.43 10.04 22.59
C PRO A 105 8.43 8.99 23.10
N ALA A 106 9.56 8.86 22.42
CA ALA A 106 10.69 8.07 22.93
C ALA A 106 11.25 8.59 24.27
N ILE A 107 11.05 9.88 24.56
CA ILE A 107 11.41 10.53 25.82
C ILE A 107 10.16 11.24 26.36
N PRO A 108 9.70 10.95 27.60
CA PRO A 108 8.55 11.62 28.18
C PRO A 108 8.65 13.15 28.13
N GLY A 109 7.59 13.80 27.66
CA GLY A 109 7.51 15.27 27.54
C GLY A 109 8.27 15.87 26.35
N LYS A 110 8.85 15.06 25.46
CA LYS A 110 9.42 15.51 24.18
C LYS A 110 8.45 15.22 23.04
N ILE A 111 8.50 16.06 22.01
CA ILE A 111 7.76 15.82 20.76
C ILE A 111 8.62 14.87 19.91
N PRO A 112 8.08 13.71 19.48
CA PRO A 112 8.82 12.80 18.59
C PRO A 112 9.08 13.44 17.23
N LEU A 113 10.27 13.19 16.69
CA LEU A 113 10.68 13.61 15.35
C LEU A 113 11.16 12.37 14.59
N ASN A 114 10.38 11.97 13.59
CA ASN A 114 10.69 10.83 12.74
C ASN A 114 11.24 11.34 11.40
N ILE A 115 12.44 10.89 11.04
CA ILE A 115 13.09 11.26 9.78
C ILE A 115 13.17 10.01 8.92
N VAL A 116 12.41 10.02 7.83
CA VAL A 116 12.44 8.97 6.81
C VAL A 116 13.44 9.37 5.73
N TYR A 117 14.59 8.71 5.71
CA TYR A 117 15.66 9.00 4.77
C TYR A 117 15.63 8.07 3.56
N LEU A 118 15.19 8.57 2.40
CA LEU A 118 14.95 7.74 1.21
C LEU A 118 16.19 7.45 0.35
N ASN A 119 17.32 8.13 0.59
CA ASN A 119 18.49 8.01 -0.29
C ASN A 119 19.23 6.68 -0.17
N THR A 120 18.92 5.85 0.84
CA THR A 120 19.46 4.48 0.95
C THR A 120 18.79 3.50 -0.01
N ILE A 121 17.59 3.83 -0.51
CA ILE A 121 16.89 3.03 -1.52
C ILE A 121 17.46 3.42 -2.89
N GLN A 122 18.05 2.46 -3.60
CA GLN A 122 18.72 2.74 -4.87
C GLN A 122 17.73 2.82 -6.05
N ASP A 123 16.71 1.96 -6.05
CA ASP A 123 15.74 1.89 -7.13
C ASP A 123 14.62 2.93 -6.94
N GLU A 124 14.33 3.68 -8.00
CA GLU A 124 13.33 4.75 -7.95
C GLU A 124 11.92 4.18 -7.80
N ALA A 125 11.61 3.03 -8.42
CA ALA A 125 10.30 2.41 -8.26
C ALA A 125 10.08 1.93 -6.81
N GLN A 126 11.13 1.40 -6.15
CA GLN A 126 11.09 1.08 -4.72
C GLN A 126 10.86 2.31 -3.84
N LYS A 127 11.48 3.47 -4.13
CA LYS A 127 11.20 4.72 -3.40
C LYS A 127 9.74 5.14 -3.55
N GLN A 128 9.24 5.15 -4.78
CA GLN A 128 7.85 5.49 -5.08
C GLN A 128 6.87 4.57 -4.34
N TYR A 129 7.17 3.27 -4.32
CA TYR A 129 6.37 2.30 -3.59
C TYR A 129 6.45 2.53 -2.08
N PHE A 130 7.64 2.71 -1.51
CA PHE A 130 7.79 3.00 -0.07
C PHE A 130 6.98 4.23 0.35
N VAL A 131 7.05 5.32 -0.43
CA VAL A 131 6.28 6.54 -0.16
C VAL A 131 4.78 6.30 -0.30
N GLN A 132 4.34 5.47 -1.26
CA GLN A 132 2.95 5.06 -1.38
C GLN A 132 2.48 4.31 -0.13
N GLU A 133 3.23 3.32 0.34
CA GLU A 133 2.89 2.53 1.53
C GLU A 133 2.84 3.42 2.78
N LEU A 134 3.85 4.27 3.00
CA LEU A 134 3.87 5.22 4.12
C LEU A 134 2.69 6.18 4.06
N SER A 135 2.36 6.70 2.87
CA SER A 135 1.20 7.57 2.68
C SER A 135 -0.12 6.82 2.96
N ARG A 136 -0.21 5.53 2.64
CA ARG A 136 -1.39 4.72 2.94
C ARG A 136 -1.57 4.50 4.41
N GLU A 137 -0.53 4.04 5.10
CA GLU A 137 -0.61 3.84 6.56
C GLU A 137 -0.92 5.15 7.28
N LEU A 138 -0.37 6.28 6.85
CA LEU A 138 -0.73 7.59 7.37
C LEU A 138 -2.20 7.95 7.10
N TYR A 139 -2.70 7.68 5.90
CA TYR A 139 -4.09 7.94 5.54
C TYR A 139 -5.06 7.09 6.38
N ASP A 140 -4.78 5.79 6.52
CA ASP A 140 -5.61 4.88 7.30
C ASP A 140 -5.56 5.26 8.79
N TRP A 141 -4.37 5.56 9.32
CA TRP A 141 -4.20 6.04 10.69
C TRP A 141 -4.94 7.35 10.95
N MET A 142 -4.88 8.34 10.05
CA MET A 142 -5.58 9.61 10.30
C MET A 142 -7.10 9.41 10.35
N LEU A 143 -7.67 8.45 9.62
CA LEU A 143 -9.12 8.17 9.67
C LEU A 143 -9.58 7.64 11.03
N THR A 144 -8.68 7.06 11.84
CA THR A 144 -9.01 6.61 13.20
C THR A 144 -8.99 7.75 14.22
N GLN A 145 -8.43 8.91 13.86
CA GLN A 145 -8.25 10.04 14.77
C GLN A 145 -9.53 10.86 14.93
N GLN A 146 -9.76 11.31 16.17
CA GLN A 146 -10.83 12.23 16.54
C GLN A 146 -10.25 13.40 17.35
N PRO A 147 -9.60 14.38 16.68
CA PRO A 147 -9.01 15.52 17.37
C PRO A 147 -10.09 16.44 17.96
N ALA A 148 -9.77 17.08 19.08
CA ALA A 148 -10.52 18.26 19.51
C ALA A 148 -10.33 19.42 18.51
N ASP A 149 -11.19 20.43 18.57
CA ASP A 149 -11.06 21.59 17.67
C ASP A 149 -9.71 22.29 17.85
N GLY A 150 -8.98 22.45 16.75
CA GLY A 150 -7.62 22.99 16.72
C GLY A 150 -6.52 22.06 17.25
N GLU A 151 -6.84 20.83 17.66
CA GLU A 151 -5.84 19.87 18.14
C GLU A 151 -5.01 19.30 16.97
N LEU A 152 -3.69 19.39 17.08
CA LEU A 152 -2.74 18.80 16.15
C LEU A 152 -2.25 17.46 16.69
N LYS A 153 -2.44 16.39 15.92
CA LYS A 153 -1.97 15.04 16.21
C LYS A 153 -0.62 14.75 15.55
N LEU A 154 -0.42 15.19 14.30
CA LEU A 154 0.79 14.90 13.54
C LEU A 154 1.07 15.99 12.49
N LEU A 155 2.36 16.31 12.28
CA LEU A 155 2.83 17.12 11.15
C LEU A 155 3.51 16.21 10.12
N PHE A 156 2.91 16.08 8.94
CA PHE A 156 3.47 15.35 7.82
C PHE A 156 4.24 16.32 6.91
N PHE A 157 5.55 16.15 6.87
CA PHE A 157 6.45 17.01 6.08
C PHE A 157 7.07 16.19 4.95
N MET A 158 6.91 16.64 3.71
CA MET A 158 7.61 16.07 2.56
C MET A 158 8.58 17.10 1.98
N ASP A 159 9.87 16.78 2.05
CA ASP A 159 10.90 17.50 1.30
C ASP A 159 10.93 17.03 -0.16
N GLU A 160 11.23 17.94 -1.07
CA GLU A 160 11.31 17.73 -2.52
C GLU A 160 10.18 16.84 -3.09
N VAL A 161 8.95 17.36 -3.08
CA VAL A 161 7.75 16.59 -3.43
C VAL A 161 7.56 16.34 -4.94
N ALA A 162 8.31 17.04 -5.81
CA ALA A 162 8.10 17.01 -7.26
C ALA A 162 8.07 15.60 -7.89
N PRO A 163 8.93 14.63 -7.50
CA PRO A 163 8.86 13.27 -8.04
C PRO A 163 7.55 12.53 -7.72
N TYR A 164 6.89 12.88 -6.61
CA TYR A 164 5.68 12.21 -6.12
C TYR A 164 4.39 12.93 -6.52
N LEU A 165 4.46 14.22 -6.81
CA LEU A 165 3.33 15.05 -7.22
C LEU A 165 3.56 15.76 -8.58
N PRO A 166 4.03 15.08 -9.64
CA PRO A 166 4.32 15.76 -10.90
C PRO A 166 3.04 16.22 -11.62
N PRO A 167 3.11 17.22 -12.52
CA PRO A 167 2.01 17.59 -13.40
C PRO A 167 1.56 16.44 -14.33
N TYR A 168 0.32 16.52 -14.84
CA TYR A 168 -0.18 15.62 -15.87
C TYR A 168 0.73 15.64 -17.12
N PRO A 169 0.99 14.50 -17.79
CA PRO A 169 0.37 13.18 -17.63
C PRO A 169 1.03 12.23 -16.62
N ARG A 170 2.07 12.67 -15.89
CA ARG A 170 2.75 11.80 -14.93
C ARG A 170 1.84 11.49 -13.74
N ASN A 171 1.71 10.21 -13.40
CA ASN A 171 0.89 9.72 -12.28
C ASN A 171 1.62 8.62 -11.50
N PRO A 172 2.61 8.97 -10.66
CA PRO A 172 3.27 7.98 -9.82
C PRO A 172 2.29 7.38 -8.79
N PRO A 173 2.57 6.18 -8.27
CA PRO A 173 1.62 5.43 -7.44
C PRO A 173 1.13 6.17 -6.19
N ALA A 174 1.99 6.96 -5.55
CA ALA A 174 1.65 7.70 -4.33
C ALA A 174 0.81 8.97 -4.57
N LYS A 175 0.72 9.47 -5.81
CA LYS A 175 0.19 10.82 -6.10
C LYS A 175 -1.24 11.03 -5.62
N ASP A 176 -2.14 10.13 -5.97
CA ASP A 176 -3.57 10.29 -5.65
C ASP A 176 -3.82 10.20 -4.14
N LEU A 177 -3.03 9.39 -3.45
CA LEU A 177 -3.11 9.21 -2.01
C LEU A 177 -2.58 10.42 -1.25
N ILE A 178 -1.41 10.94 -1.66
CA ILE A 178 -0.88 12.19 -1.12
C ILE A 178 -1.90 13.31 -1.32
N LYS A 179 -2.48 13.46 -2.52
CA LYS A 179 -3.55 14.44 -2.79
C LYS A 179 -4.73 14.29 -1.83
N LEU A 180 -5.13 13.06 -1.53
CA LEU A 180 -6.24 12.78 -0.63
C LEU A 180 -5.92 13.18 0.81
N ILE A 181 -4.71 12.86 1.29
CA ILE A 181 -4.20 13.30 2.60
C ILE A 181 -4.25 14.83 2.66
N PHE A 182 -3.64 15.54 1.70
CA PHE A 182 -3.62 17.00 1.68
C PHE A 182 -5.03 17.63 1.72
N LYS A 183 -5.99 17.01 1.04
CA LYS A 183 -7.36 17.50 0.99
C LYS A 183 -8.13 17.27 2.31
N GLN A 184 -7.84 16.21 3.05
CA GLN A 184 -8.67 15.75 4.17
C GLN A 184 -8.00 15.81 5.54
N ALA A 185 -6.67 15.81 5.61
CA ALA A 185 -5.85 15.69 6.82
C ALA A 185 -6.27 16.64 7.95
N ARG A 186 -6.63 17.89 7.61
CA ARG A 186 -7.07 18.90 8.59
C ARG A 186 -8.22 18.41 9.46
N LYS A 187 -9.19 17.67 8.91
CA LYS A 187 -10.34 17.13 9.66
C LYS A 187 -9.89 16.17 10.78
N TYR A 188 -8.77 15.51 10.56
CA TYR A 188 -8.24 14.46 11.42
C TYR A 188 -7.05 14.93 12.27
N GLY A 189 -6.81 16.25 12.34
CA GLY A 189 -5.76 16.81 13.17
C GLY A 189 -4.37 16.57 12.60
N VAL A 190 -4.26 16.28 11.30
CA VAL A 190 -2.98 16.15 10.61
C VAL A 190 -2.72 17.42 9.82
N ALA A 191 -1.58 18.05 10.07
CA ALA A 191 -1.08 19.15 9.26
C ALA A 191 -0.10 18.61 8.23
N CYS A 192 -0.09 19.20 7.04
CA CYS A 192 0.81 18.78 5.97
C CYS A 192 1.63 19.96 5.44
N VAL A 193 2.91 19.72 5.18
CA VAL A 193 3.83 20.70 4.58
C VAL A 193 4.56 20.04 3.42
N LEU A 194 4.55 20.72 2.27
CA LEU A 194 5.28 20.32 1.08
C LEU A 194 6.37 21.34 0.79
N ALA A 195 7.57 20.84 0.53
CA ALA A 195 8.65 21.63 -0.02
C ALA A 195 9.01 21.12 -1.42
N THR A 196 9.43 22.05 -2.27
CA THR A 196 9.97 21.77 -3.61
C THR A 196 10.94 22.88 -3.97
N GLN A 197 12.02 22.53 -4.68
CA GLN A 197 12.90 23.52 -5.29
C GLN A 197 12.31 24.06 -6.60
N ASN A 198 11.52 23.25 -7.31
CA ASN A 198 10.92 23.64 -8.59
C ASN A 198 9.39 23.53 -8.53
N VAL A 199 8.73 24.68 -8.41
CA VAL A 199 7.26 24.78 -8.40
C VAL A 199 6.63 24.24 -9.69
N SER A 200 7.31 24.39 -10.83
CA SER A 200 6.77 23.97 -12.13
C SER A 200 6.75 22.45 -12.33
N ASP A 201 7.51 21.72 -11.52
CA ASP A 201 7.50 20.26 -11.49
C ASP A 201 6.47 19.68 -10.50
N VAL A 202 5.59 20.51 -9.93
CA VAL A 202 4.53 20.07 -9.00
C VAL A 202 3.13 20.31 -9.59
N ASP A 203 2.20 19.38 -9.34
CA ASP A 203 0.79 19.48 -9.71
C ASP A 203 0.17 20.74 -9.09
N TYR A 204 -0.07 21.75 -9.94
CA TYR A 204 -0.61 23.06 -9.55
C TYR A 204 -1.92 22.97 -8.75
N LYS A 205 -2.72 21.90 -8.92
CA LYS A 205 -3.97 21.71 -8.18
C LYS A 205 -3.74 21.52 -6.68
N ILE A 206 -2.56 21.03 -6.30
CA ILE A 206 -2.19 20.79 -4.90
C ILE A 206 -1.69 22.09 -4.28
N LEU A 207 -0.87 22.84 -5.01
CA LEU A 207 -0.41 24.16 -4.60
C LEU A 207 -1.60 25.11 -4.34
N ALA A 208 -2.62 25.07 -5.21
CA ALA A 208 -3.85 25.85 -5.04
C ALA A 208 -4.69 25.47 -3.80
N GLN A 209 -4.46 24.31 -3.18
CA GLN A 209 -5.14 23.88 -1.96
C GLN A 209 -4.38 24.26 -0.68
N ALA A 210 -3.16 24.78 -0.80
CA ALA A 210 -2.37 25.19 0.36
C ALA A 210 -2.98 26.46 0.98
N ASN A 211 -3.31 26.41 2.28
CA ASN A 211 -3.80 27.57 3.03
C ASN A 211 -2.69 28.59 3.31
N THR A 212 -1.42 28.18 3.25
CA THR A 212 -0.26 29.00 3.56
C THR A 212 0.86 28.61 2.63
N THR A 213 1.47 29.61 1.98
CA THR A 213 2.58 29.43 1.04
C THR A 213 3.77 30.22 1.54
N PHE A 214 4.89 29.53 1.78
CA PHE A 214 6.17 30.15 2.07
C PHE A 214 6.99 30.19 0.80
N ILE A 215 7.29 31.40 0.33
CA ILE A 215 8.06 31.61 -0.89
C ILE A 215 9.48 32.00 -0.49
N GLY A 216 10.43 31.13 -0.83
CA GLY A 216 11.86 31.40 -0.68
C GLY A 216 12.38 32.41 -1.71
N ARG A 217 13.70 32.58 -1.74
CA ARG A 217 14.35 33.51 -2.69
C ARG A 217 14.43 32.90 -4.09
N PHE A 218 13.83 33.56 -5.07
CA PHE A 218 14.07 33.29 -6.48
C PHE A 218 15.23 34.14 -7.01
N THR A 219 16.09 33.55 -7.85
CA THR A 219 17.20 34.25 -8.50
C THR A 219 16.93 34.50 -9.99
N GLN A 220 16.08 33.70 -10.64
CA GLN A 220 15.75 33.82 -12.05
C GLN A 220 14.38 34.47 -12.27
N PRO A 221 14.24 35.46 -13.16
CA PRO A 221 12.97 36.13 -13.44
C PRO A 221 11.85 35.18 -13.90
N GLN A 222 12.20 34.14 -14.69
CA GLN A 222 11.24 33.17 -15.22
C GLN A 222 10.60 32.28 -14.14
N ASP A 223 11.22 32.14 -12.98
CA ASP A 223 10.67 31.38 -11.86
C ASP A 223 9.74 32.24 -10.99
N ILE A 224 9.92 33.57 -11.01
CA ILE A 224 9.03 34.52 -10.33
C ILE A 224 7.65 34.52 -10.99
N ASP A 225 7.59 34.51 -12.33
CA ASP A 225 6.32 34.53 -13.07
C ASP A 225 5.48 33.24 -12.93
N LYS A 226 6.05 32.17 -12.34
CA LYS A 226 5.41 30.85 -12.22
C LYS A 226 4.79 30.59 -10.83
N VAL A 227 4.95 31.50 -9.88
CA VAL A 227 4.47 31.39 -8.49
C VAL A 227 3.36 32.40 -8.26
#